data_AF-A0A2E3FMQ8-F1
#
_entry.id   AF-A0A2E3FMQ8-F1
#
_cell.length_a   1.000
_cell.length_b   1.000
_cell.length_c   1.000
_cell.angle_alpha   90.00
_cell.angle_beta   90.00
_cell.angle_gamma   90.00
#
_symmetry.space_group_name_H-M   'P 1'
#
loop_
_entity.id
_entity.type
_entity.pdbx_description
1 polymer ?
#
loop_
_entity_poly.entity_id
_entity_poly.type
_entity_poly.pdbx_seq_one_letter_code
_entity_poly.pdbx_strand_id
1 'polypeptide(L)'
;MAKEKDEKAILLSQRLGHLKNQRSTWEKHWQDLADFVVPRKADITKKRSQGEKRVERSFDSTAMHSAELLSASLHGMLTNPSTSWFSLRYTNDELDGNDEANEWLQSAEKVLYRAFARSNFQEQIHELYHDLVVFGTGVMFVEEDDNFLLRFSTRHISECYLSENEHGRVDTVYREFQMPARACISRFGKENVSQKMLKKAKESPFEFVTICHATFFRDEYDTTKFNAENKPIASIYFDAEEQIILSESGFDDFPYMCPRFLKSSFEIGYGRSVAMVSLPDIQMLSAMSQTTIKAAQKQVDPPLLVPDDGFMLPIRTVPGGLNFYRSGTRDRLEPLNIGANNPLGLNMEEQRRNAIRSAFYVDQLILSQSPAMTATEVMQRTEEKMRILGPVLGRLQAELLQPLITRAFNILAKNELFPPAPEFLTENDIEIEYVSPLAKAQRSTDVQSLLRLVELTQPLAQIDPTVMDYLDMDGLAKHLIKVLAIPAVAIKSDEEVMVLRQQRQEAQQQAMEQAQEQQGLEALGKSAPVLQAMGTE
;
A
#
# COMPACT_ATOMS: atom_id res chain seq x y z
N MET A 1 -3.41 22.32 -41.70
CA MET A 1 -2.71 21.20 -42.37
C MET A 1 -3.00 19.94 -41.57
N ALA A 2 -3.25 18.80 -42.21
CA ALA A 2 -3.37 17.53 -41.50
C ALA A 2 -1.96 17.00 -41.21
N LYS A 3 -1.71 16.48 -40.00
CA LYS A 3 -0.45 15.83 -39.66
C LYS A 3 -0.39 14.50 -40.43
N GLU A 4 0.66 14.29 -41.21
CA GLU A 4 0.87 13.02 -41.93
C GLU A 4 1.21 11.89 -40.94
N LYS A 5 1.14 10.64 -41.42
CA LYS A 5 1.47 9.46 -40.62
C LYS A 5 2.92 9.50 -40.16
N ASP A 6 3.15 9.16 -38.91
CA ASP A 6 4.47 9.18 -38.29
C ASP A 6 5.02 7.75 -38.19
N GLU A 7 6.24 7.51 -38.71
CA GLU A 7 6.89 6.19 -38.66
C GLU A 7 7.02 5.66 -37.23
N LYS A 8 7.26 6.55 -36.27
CA LYS A 8 7.37 6.19 -34.86
C LYS A 8 6.00 5.77 -34.28
N ALA A 9 4.91 6.45 -34.67
CA ALA A 9 3.56 6.04 -34.28
C ALA A 9 3.17 4.68 -34.89
N ILE A 10 3.62 4.38 -36.11
CA ILE A 10 3.43 3.05 -36.73
C ILE A 10 4.14 1.97 -35.90
N LEU A 11 5.41 2.19 -35.54
CA LEU A 11 6.18 1.25 -34.73
C LEU A 11 5.55 1.02 -33.34
N LEU A 12 5.16 2.09 -32.65
CA LEU A 12 4.51 2.01 -31.35
C LEU A 12 3.17 1.26 -31.43
N SER A 13 2.40 1.46 -32.50
CA SER A 13 1.15 0.74 -32.73
C SER A 13 1.38 -0.76 -32.96
N GLN A 14 2.44 -1.13 -33.68
CA GLN A 14 2.82 -2.54 -33.87
C GLN A 14 3.24 -3.19 -32.54
N ARG A 15 4.06 -2.51 -31.74
CA ARG A 15 4.48 -2.98 -30.40
C ARG A 15 3.27 -3.17 -29.48
N LEU A 16 2.35 -2.20 -29.45
CA LEU A 16 1.10 -2.31 -28.71
C LEU A 16 0.26 -3.51 -29.17
N GLY A 17 0.18 -3.77 -30.47
CA GLY A 17 -0.50 -4.96 -31.02
C GLY A 17 0.09 -6.27 -30.51
N HIS A 18 1.42 -6.35 -30.39
CA HIS A 18 2.09 -7.52 -29.82
C HIS A 18 1.73 -7.72 -28.33
N LEU A 19 1.78 -6.64 -27.54
CA LEU A 19 1.43 -6.69 -26.12
C LEU A 19 -0.05 -7.07 -25.90
N LYS A 20 -0.97 -6.57 -26.74
CA LYS A 20 -2.38 -6.97 -26.73
C LYS A 20 -2.55 -8.48 -26.91
N ASN A 21 -1.83 -9.07 -27.87
CA ASN A 21 -1.91 -10.51 -28.12
C ASN A 21 -1.42 -11.33 -26.93
N GLN A 22 -0.28 -10.95 -26.33
CA GLN A 22 0.26 -11.61 -25.14
C GLN A 22 -0.71 -11.53 -23.94
N ARG A 23 -1.41 -10.41 -23.77
CA ARG A 23 -2.34 -10.17 -22.66
C ARG A 23 -3.72 -10.83 -22.85
N SER A 24 -4.09 -11.23 -24.07
CA SER A 24 -5.45 -11.68 -24.40
C SER A 24 -6.02 -12.80 -23.50
N THR A 25 -5.18 -13.70 -23.01
CA THR A 25 -5.57 -14.77 -22.07
C THR A 25 -5.86 -14.24 -20.67
N TRP A 26 -5.12 -13.24 -20.22
CA TRP A 26 -5.30 -12.57 -18.92
C TRP A 26 -6.62 -11.82 -18.83
N GLU A 27 -7.04 -11.15 -19.92
CA GLU A 27 -8.25 -10.35 -19.93
C GLU A 27 -9.51 -11.15 -19.59
N LYS A 28 -9.61 -12.40 -20.09
CA LYS A 28 -10.72 -13.30 -19.75
C LYS A 28 -10.71 -13.67 -18.28
N HIS A 29 -9.53 -13.97 -17.73
CA HIS A 29 -9.39 -14.32 -16.33
C HIS A 29 -9.71 -13.13 -15.41
N TRP A 30 -9.20 -11.94 -15.72
CA TRP A 30 -9.52 -10.73 -14.99
C TRP A 30 -11.01 -10.38 -15.09
N GLN A 31 -11.66 -10.62 -16.24
CA GLN A 31 -13.10 -10.42 -16.37
C GLN A 31 -13.89 -11.28 -15.38
N ASP A 32 -13.55 -12.56 -15.25
CA ASP A 32 -14.22 -13.44 -14.30
C ASP A 32 -13.96 -13.00 -12.85
N LEU A 33 -12.73 -12.62 -12.51
CA LEU A 33 -12.41 -12.06 -11.20
C LEU A 33 -13.22 -10.79 -10.91
N ALA A 34 -13.34 -9.89 -11.89
CA ALA A 34 -14.11 -8.67 -11.75
C ALA A 34 -15.60 -8.97 -11.57
N ASP A 35 -16.17 -9.92 -12.33
CA ASP A 35 -17.59 -10.29 -12.21
C ASP A 35 -17.96 -10.84 -10.82
N PHE A 36 -17.04 -11.55 -10.14
CA PHE A 36 -17.30 -12.19 -8.84
C PHE A 36 -16.76 -11.42 -7.62
N VAL A 37 -15.67 -10.65 -7.75
CA VAL A 37 -14.97 -10.04 -6.61
C VAL A 37 -15.01 -8.51 -6.64
N VAL A 38 -14.92 -7.88 -7.82
CA VAL A 38 -14.96 -6.41 -7.95
C VAL A 38 -15.85 -5.95 -9.11
N PRO A 39 -17.20 -6.11 -9.00
CA PRO A 39 -18.09 -5.87 -10.13
C PRO A 39 -18.04 -4.44 -10.69
N ARG A 40 -17.69 -3.46 -9.84
CA ARG A 40 -17.46 -2.06 -10.24
C ARG A 40 -16.34 -1.88 -11.28
N LYS A 41 -15.44 -2.87 -11.42
CA LYS A 41 -14.32 -2.90 -12.38
C LYS A 41 -14.47 -3.97 -13.46
N ALA A 42 -15.69 -4.50 -13.65
CA ALA A 42 -15.95 -5.58 -14.61
C ALA A 42 -15.97 -5.15 -16.09
N ASP A 43 -15.48 -3.96 -16.43
CA ASP A 43 -15.42 -3.47 -17.81
C ASP A 43 -14.05 -3.79 -18.44
N ILE A 44 -13.73 -5.08 -18.60
CA ILE A 44 -12.46 -5.56 -19.16
C ILE A 44 -12.65 -6.05 -20.59
N THR A 45 -13.36 -7.17 -20.76
CA THR A 45 -13.71 -7.74 -22.08
C THR A 45 -15.11 -7.33 -22.52
N LYS A 46 -15.98 -7.01 -21.56
CA LYS A 46 -17.35 -6.53 -21.78
C LYS A 46 -17.39 -5.04 -21.49
N LYS A 47 -18.12 -4.26 -22.29
CA LYS A 47 -18.40 -2.85 -22.00
C LYS A 47 -19.86 -2.74 -21.57
N ARG A 48 -20.11 -2.36 -20.32
CA ARG A 48 -21.47 -2.10 -19.80
C ARG A 48 -21.81 -0.62 -19.85
N SER A 49 -23.11 -0.30 -19.81
CA SER A 49 -23.54 1.10 -19.73
C SER A 49 -23.27 1.67 -18.34
N GLN A 50 -22.99 2.96 -18.25
CA GLN A 50 -22.83 3.62 -16.95
C GLN A 50 -24.14 3.53 -16.15
N GLY A 51 -24.03 3.20 -14.86
CA GLY A 51 -25.18 3.04 -13.95
C GLY A 51 -25.91 1.69 -14.03
N GLU A 52 -25.52 0.80 -14.94
CA GLU A 52 -26.08 -0.55 -15.03
C GLU A 52 -25.76 -1.39 -13.78
N LYS A 53 -26.66 -2.31 -13.41
CA LYS A 53 -26.42 -3.23 -12.28
C LYS A 53 -25.24 -4.13 -12.60
N ARG A 54 -24.24 -4.16 -11.71
CA ARG A 54 -22.98 -4.90 -11.97
C ARG A 54 -22.92 -6.27 -11.30
N VAL A 55 -23.68 -6.48 -10.24
CA VAL A 55 -23.72 -7.74 -9.47
C VAL A 55 -24.85 -8.64 -10.00
N GLU A 56 -24.57 -9.38 -11.05
CA GLU A 56 -25.54 -10.32 -11.65
C GLU A 56 -25.16 -11.79 -11.45
N ARG A 57 -23.85 -12.09 -11.41
CA ARG A 57 -23.31 -13.46 -11.36
C ARG A 57 -22.99 -13.93 -9.94
N SER A 58 -22.87 -13.02 -8.97
CA SER A 58 -22.54 -13.35 -7.58
C SER A 58 -23.81 -13.48 -6.75
N PHE A 59 -24.02 -14.67 -6.16
CA PHE A 59 -25.10 -14.93 -5.20
C PHE A 59 -24.63 -14.84 -3.74
N ASP A 60 -23.32 -14.70 -3.51
CA ASP A 60 -22.70 -14.56 -2.18
C ASP A 60 -21.66 -13.42 -2.22
N SER A 61 -21.50 -12.68 -1.11
CA SER A 61 -20.61 -11.51 -1.00
C SER A 61 -19.30 -11.79 -0.25
N THR A 62 -19.07 -13.02 0.21
CA THR A 62 -17.90 -13.39 1.03
C THR A 62 -16.58 -13.02 0.35
N ALA A 63 -16.45 -13.27 -0.95
CA ALA A 63 -15.24 -12.95 -1.70
C ALA A 63 -15.00 -11.43 -1.80
N MET A 64 -16.06 -10.66 -2.05
CA MET A 64 -15.99 -9.19 -2.17
C MET A 64 -15.53 -8.60 -0.84
N HIS A 65 -16.15 -9.03 0.26
CA HIS A 65 -15.80 -8.56 1.60
C HIS A 65 -14.37 -8.98 1.99
N SER A 66 -13.96 -10.20 1.65
CA SER A 66 -12.60 -10.70 1.95
C SER A 66 -11.52 -9.91 1.20
N ALA A 67 -11.76 -9.57 -0.07
CA ALA A 67 -10.86 -8.74 -0.87
C ALA A 67 -10.76 -7.32 -0.30
N GLU A 68 -11.88 -6.72 0.13
CA GLU A 68 -11.91 -5.40 0.75
C GLU A 68 -11.13 -5.38 2.07
N LEU A 69 -11.31 -6.39 2.92
CA LEU A 69 -10.58 -6.52 4.19
C LEU A 69 -9.06 -6.67 3.98
N LEU A 70 -8.63 -7.52 3.05
CA LEU A 70 -7.20 -7.69 2.76
C LEU A 70 -6.60 -6.40 2.20
N SER A 71 -7.31 -5.70 1.32
CA SER A 71 -6.87 -4.42 0.74
C SER A 71 -6.77 -3.32 1.80
N ALA A 72 -7.75 -3.23 2.70
CA ALA A 72 -7.74 -2.31 3.83
C ALA A 72 -6.60 -2.63 4.82
N SER A 73 -6.32 -3.92 5.05
CA SER A 73 -5.21 -4.33 5.90
C SER A 73 -3.86 -3.97 5.28
N LEU A 74 -3.64 -4.22 3.99
CA LEU A 74 -2.41 -3.82 3.30
C LEU A 74 -2.20 -2.30 3.40
N HIS A 75 -3.26 -1.52 3.18
CA HIS A 75 -3.22 -0.07 3.36
C HIS A 75 -2.80 0.30 4.80
N GLY A 76 -3.50 -0.23 5.81
CA GLY A 76 -3.21 0.07 7.21
C GLY A 76 -1.82 -0.39 7.70
N MET A 77 -1.24 -1.41 7.07
CA MET A 77 0.09 -1.93 7.40
C MET A 77 1.22 -1.18 6.70
N LEU A 78 1.02 -0.77 5.44
CA LEU A 78 2.10 -0.27 4.58
C LEU A 78 2.12 1.25 4.41
N THR A 79 0.96 1.90 4.38
CA THR A 79 0.84 3.32 3.99
C THR A 79 -0.19 4.06 4.84
N ASN A 80 -0.28 3.71 6.13
CA ASN A 80 -1.24 4.32 7.05
C ASN A 80 -1.01 5.84 7.15
N PRO A 81 -2.01 6.70 6.91
CA PRO A 81 -1.85 8.14 7.00
C PRO A 81 -1.57 8.65 8.43
N SER A 82 -1.98 7.90 9.45
CA SER A 82 -1.87 8.31 10.86
C SER A 82 -0.48 8.06 11.45
N THR A 83 0.37 7.29 10.77
CA THR A 83 1.70 6.92 11.29
C THR A 83 2.75 7.04 10.20
N SER A 84 3.98 7.39 10.58
CA SER A 84 5.11 7.35 9.64
C SER A 84 5.38 5.91 9.21
N TRP A 85 5.31 5.62 7.91
CA TRP A 85 5.48 4.29 7.32
C TRP A 85 6.82 4.10 6.59
N PHE A 86 7.59 5.19 6.43
CA PHE A 86 8.98 5.20 6.00
C PHE A 86 9.80 6.25 6.76
N SER A 87 11.11 6.07 6.81
CA SER A 87 12.11 7.06 7.20
C SER A 87 13.23 7.08 6.16
N LEU A 88 13.95 8.19 6.09
CA LEU A 88 15.15 8.37 5.28
C LEU A 88 16.36 8.21 6.18
N ARG A 89 17.39 7.53 5.67
CA ARG A 89 18.67 7.35 6.35
C ARG A 89 19.80 7.53 5.35
N TYR A 90 20.97 7.98 5.78
CA TYR A 90 22.14 7.93 4.92
C TYR A 90 22.65 6.50 4.77
N THR A 91 23.23 6.18 3.61
CA THR A 91 23.94 4.90 3.42
C THR A 91 25.24 4.87 4.21
N ASN A 92 25.85 6.03 4.47
CA ASN A 92 27.03 6.13 5.33
C ASN A 92 26.63 6.24 6.81
N ASP A 93 26.87 5.17 7.56
CA ASP A 93 26.59 5.08 9.00
C ASP A 93 27.34 6.14 9.83
N GLU A 94 28.44 6.71 9.34
CA GLU A 94 29.18 7.77 10.06
C GLU A 94 28.37 9.07 10.20
N LEU A 95 27.42 9.29 9.29
CA LEU A 95 26.54 10.47 9.31
C LEU A 95 25.39 10.34 10.31
N ASP A 96 25.10 9.14 10.80
CA ASP A 96 24.07 8.94 11.83
C ASP A 96 24.39 9.73 13.12
N GLY A 97 25.67 10.04 13.38
CA GLY A 97 26.11 10.83 14.53
C GLY A 97 26.13 12.35 14.28
N ASN A 98 25.83 12.81 13.07
CA ASN A 98 25.86 14.23 12.72
C ASN A 98 24.45 14.84 12.83
N ASP A 99 24.28 15.76 13.77
CA ASP A 99 22.98 16.37 14.06
C ASP A 99 22.44 17.18 12.87
N GLU A 100 23.29 17.96 12.19
CA GLU A 100 22.87 18.78 11.04
C GLU A 100 22.39 17.89 9.87
N ALA A 101 23.08 16.76 9.66
CA ALA A 101 22.70 15.76 8.67
C ALA A 101 21.33 15.14 8.98
N ASN A 102 21.11 14.77 10.24
CA ASN A 102 19.87 14.16 10.71
C ASN A 102 18.70 15.17 10.74
N GLU A 103 18.94 16.42 11.12
CA GLU A 103 17.94 17.50 11.11
C GLU A 103 17.46 17.79 9.68
N TRP A 104 18.36 17.77 8.71
CA TRP A 104 18.00 17.92 7.31
C TRP A 104 17.16 16.74 6.80
N LEU A 105 17.54 15.48 7.10
CA LEU A 105 16.73 14.31 6.74
C LEU A 105 15.32 14.37 7.35
N GLN A 106 15.21 14.69 8.64
CA GLN A 106 13.92 14.83 9.31
C GLN A 106 13.07 15.95 8.68
N SER A 107 13.71 17.02 8.21
CA SER A 107 13.02 18.10 7.51
C SER A 107 12.55 17.67 6.12
N ALA A 108 13.37 16.93 5.37
CA ALA A 108 13.01 16.35 4.09
C ALA A 108 11.85 15.33 4.21
N GLU A 109 11.89 14.45 5.22
CA GLU A 109 10.79 13.54 5.55
C GLU A 109 9.48 14.30 5.81
N LYS A 110 9.52 15.36 6.63
CA LYS A 110 8.34 16.19 6.91
C LYS A 110 7.75 16.81 5.64
N VAL A 111 8.60 17.23 4.70
CA VAL A 111 8.17 17.77 3.40
C VAL A 111 7.49 16.67 2.57
N LEU A 112 8.07 15.47 2.49
CA LEU A 112 7.47 14.32 1.80
C LEU A 112 6.10 13.95 2.40
N TYR A 113 6.01 13.75 3.71
CA TYR A 113 4.74 13.42 4.38
C TYR A 113 3.68 14.50 4.15
N ARG A 114 4.07 15.78 4.16
CA ARG A 114 3.16 16.88 3.85
C ARG A 114 2.69 16.85 2.40
N ALA A 115 3.56 16.53 1.44
CA ALA A 115 3.18 16.37 0.05
C ALA A 115 2.21 15.21 -0.15
N PHE A 116 2.48 14.04 0.44
CA PHE A 116 1.56 12.90 0.42
C PHE A 116 0.20 13.24 1.03
N ALA A 117 0.18 13.89 2.20
CA ALA A 117 -1.05 14.25 2.90
C ALA A 117 -1.91 15.30 2.16
N ARG A 118 -1.27 16.21 1.39
CA ARG A 118 -1.98 17.21 0.58
C ARG A 118 -2.48 16.66 -0.76
N SER A 119 -1.82 15.65 -1.30
CA SER A 119 -2.18 15.01 -2.56
C SER A 119 -3.36 14.04 -2.42
N ASN A 120 -3.77 13.44 -3.53
CA ASN A 120 -4.77 12.38 -3.58
C ASN A 120 -4.20 10.96 -3.30
N PHE A 121 -3.00 10.86 -2.70
CA PHE A 121 -2.29 9.59 -2.51
C PHE A 121 -3.14 8.51 -1.81
N GLN A 122 -3.79 8.85 -0.69
CA GLN A 122 -4.51 7.89 0.16
C GLN A 122 -5.70 7.23 -0.57
N GLU A 123 -6.38 7.99 -1.45
CA GLU A 123 -7.47 7.48 -2.27
C GLU A 123 -6.95 6.50 -3.33
N GLN A 124 -5.85 6.87 -4.00
CA GLN A 124 -5.31 6.11 -5.13
C GLN A 124 -4.57 4.86 -4.68
N ILE A 125 -3.82 4.92 -3.57
CA ILE A 125 -3.07 3.77 -3.06
C ILE A 125 -3.99 2.67 -2.54
N HIS A 126 -5.12 3.02 -1.93
CA HIS A 126 -6.11 2.03 -1.54
C HIS A 126 -6.69 1.31 -2.75
N GLU A 127 -7.02 2.06 -3.79
CA GLU A 127 -7.53 1.52 -5.05
C GLU A 127 -6.50 0.57 -5.72
N LEU A 128 -5.21 0.91 -5.61
CA LEU A 128 -4.11 0.08 -6.10
C LEU A 128 -4.00 -1.24 -5.34
N TYR A 129 -4.08 -1.22 -4.00
CA TYR A 129 -4.07 -2.47 -3.21
C TYR A 129 -5.26 -3.36 -3.54
N HIS A 130 -6.41 -2.77 -3.82
CA HIS A 130 -7.59 -3.53 -4.25
C HIS A 130 -7.37 -4.19 -5.62
N ASP A 131 -6.76 -3.51 -6.58
CA ASP A 131 -6.40 -4.10 -7.87
C ASP A 131 -5.33 -5.18 -7.74
N LEU A 132 -4.36 -4.96 -6.86
CA LEU A 132 -3.31 -5.93 -6.55
C LEU A 132 -3.90 -7.23 -5.99
N VAL A 133 -4.79 -7.14 -4.99
CA VAL A 133 -5.41 -8.29 -4.33
C VAL A 133 -6.33 -9.07 -5.29
N VAL A 134 -7.00 -8.39 -6.22
CA VAL A 134 -7.95 -9.02 -7.13
C VAL A 134 -7.31 -9.46 -8.45
N PHE A 135 -6.64 -8.57 -9.17
CA PHE A 135 -6.06 -8.83 -10.49
C PHE A 135 -4.61 -9.30 -10.45
N GLY A 136 -3.95 -9.17 -9.30
CA GLY A 136 -2.56 -9.62 -9.09
C GLY A 136 -1.53 -8.59 -9.53
N THR A 137 -1.98 -7.54 -10.19
CA THR A 137 -1.15 -6.43 -10.68
C THR A 137 -1.90 -5.13 -10.44
N GLY A 138 -1.27 -4.19 -9.74
CA GLY A 138 -1.71 -2.81 -9.68
C GLY A 138 -0.89 -1.95 -10.65
N VAL A 139 -1.45 -0.86 -11.16
CA VAL A 139 -0.70 0.14 -11.94
C VAL A 139 -1.03 1.53 -11.43
N MET A 140 -0.03 2.27 -10.96
CA MET A 140 -0.18 3.65 -10.53
C MET A 140 0.75 4.54 -11.34
N PHE A 141 0.19 5.62 -11.88
CA PHE A 141 0.96 6.71 -12.48
C PHE A 141 1.18 7.81 -11.47
N VAL A 142 2.41 8.26 -11.32
CA VAL A 142 2.79 9.37 -10.42
C VAL A 142 3.29 10.52 -11.28
N GLU A 143 2.67 11.68 -11.18
CA GLU A 143 3.07 12.88 -11.92
C GLU A 143 3.14 14.09 -11.00
N GLU A 144 3.87 15.10 -11.47
CA GLU A 144 3.90 16.42 -10.86
C GLU A 144 2.54 17.11 -11.09
N ASP A 145 2.06 17.86 -10.10
CA ASP A 145 0.81 18.61 -10.18
C ASP A 145 1.02 20.05 -9.71
N ASP A 146 0.58 21.01 -10.53
CA ASP A 146 0.78 22.43 -10.27
C ASP A 146 0.10 22.92 -8.98
N ASN A 147 -0.98 22.24 -8.53
CA ASN A 147 -1.75 22.68 -7.36
C ASN A 147 -1.35 21.92 -6.08
N PHE A 148 -1.13 20.60 -6.19
CA PHE A 148 -0.91 19.72 -5.06
C PHE A 148 0.50 19.11 -4.99
N LEU A 149 1.42 19.56 -5.84
CA LEU A 149 2.81 19.10 -6.03
C LEU A 149 2.91 17.70 -6.62
N LEU A 150 2.15 16.74 -6.07
CA LEU A 150 2.12 15.35 -6.49
C LEU A 150 0.69 14.96 -6.83
N ARG A 151 0.56 14.20 -7.92
CA ARG A 151 -0.69 13.56 -8.32
C ARG A 151 -0.47 12.09 -8.57
N PHE A 152 -1.31 11.30 -7.92
CA PHE A 152 -1.35 9.86 -8.07
C PHE A 152 -2.56 9.50 -8.93
N SER A 153 -2.44 8.48 -9.77
CA SER A 153 -3.53 7.99 -10.59
C SER A 153 -3.40 6.50 -10.80
N THR A 154 -4.17 5.74 -10.04
CA THR A 154 -4.32 4.30 -10.21
C THR A 154 -5.09 4.04 -11.50
N ARG A 155 -4.49 3.22 -12.35
CA ARG A 155 -4.97 2.92 -13.69
C ARG A 155 -5.63 1.55 -13.68
N HIS A 156 -6.76 1.46 -14.37
CA HIS A 156 -7.48 0.22 -14.49
C HIS A 156 -6.64 -0.79 -15.29
N ILE A 157 -6.59 -2.05 -14.87
CA ILE A 157 -5.72 -3.04 -15.51
C ILE A 157 -6.03 -3.25 -17.01
N SER A 158 -7.29 -3.07 -17.42
CA SER A 158 -7.69 -3.21 -18.83
C SER A 158 -7.08 -2.17 -19.76
N GLU A 159 -6.73 -0.97 -19.26
CA GLU A 159 -6.04 0.03 -20.09
C GLU A 159 -4.53 -0.21 -20.18
N CYS A 160 -3.92 -0.99 -19.26
CA CYS A 160 -2.46 -1.08 -19.12
C CYS A 160 -1.83 -2.35 -19.72
N TYR A 161 -0.80 -2.16 -20.56
CA TYR A 161 0.00 -3.21 -21.16
C TYR A 161 1.44 -3.11 -20.67
N LEU A 162 1.95 -4.15 -20.02
CA LEU A 162 3.22 -4.12 -19.29
C LEU A 162 4.24 -5.02 -19.98
N SER A 163 5.50 -4.61 -19.97
CA SER A 163 6.66 -5.45 -20.31
C SER A 163 7.77 -5.24 -19.28
N GLU A 164 8.74 -6.14 -19.28
CA GLU A 164 9.85 -6.15 -18.32
C GLU A 164 11.20 -5.98 -19.01
N ASN A 165 12.16 -5.47 -18.24
CA ASN A 165 13.58 -5.47 -18.59
C ASN A 165 14.27 -6.80 -18.23
N GLU A 166 15.57 -6.89 -18.50
CA GLU A 166 16.43 -8.04 -18.23
C GLU A 166 16.50 -8.44 -16.74
N HIS A 167 16.17 -7.51 -15.84
CA HIS A 167 16.11 -7.75 -14.39
C HIS A 167 14.70 -8.17 -13.91
N GLY A 168 13.76 -8.36 -14.84
CA GLY A 168 12.39 -8.76 -14.54
C GLY A 168 11.55 -7.67 -13.86
N ARG A 169 12.00 -6.40 -13.95
CA ARG A 169 11.28 -5.21 -13.47
C ARG A 169 10.50 -4.60 -14.62
N VAL A 170 9.30 -4.08 -14.31
CA VAL A 170 8.49 -3.40 -15.31
C VAL A 170 9.15 -2.08 -15.67
N ASP A 171 9.49 -1.93 -16.93
CA ASP A 171 10.23 -0.78 -17.49
C ASP A 171 9.48 -0.14 -18.68
N THR A 172 8.44 -0.83 -19.17
CA THR A 172 7.66 -0.44 -20.33
C THR A 172 6.18 -0.57 -20.02
N VAL A 173 5.46 0.53 -20.17
CA VAL A 173 4.02 0.62 -19.96
C VAL A 173 3.38 1.27 -21.18
N TYR A 174 2.46 0.56 -21.82
CA TYR A 174 1.53 1.14 -22.78
C TYR A 174 0.16 1.28 -22.12
N ARG A 175 -0.56 2.33 -22.49
CA ARG A 175 -1.94 2.53 -22.08
C ARG A 175 -2.81 2.79 -23.29
N GLU A 176 -4.01 2.24 -23.27
CA GLU A 176 -5.07 2.56 -24.21
C GLU A 176 -6.31 2.97 -23.43
N PHE A 177 -6.67 4.25 -23.50
CA PHE A 177 -7.76 4.80 -22.72
C PHE A 177 -8.59 5.76 -23.56
N GLN A 178 -9.78 6.08 -23.06
CA GLN A 178 -10.73 6.94 -23.74
C GLN A 178 -10.79 8.31 -23.07
N MET A 179 -10.80 9.37 -23.88
CA MET A 179 -10.91 10.75 -23.42
C MET A 179 -11.94 11.50 -24.27
N PRO A 180 -12.78 12.38 -23.68
CA PRO A 180 -13.68 13.23 -24.47
C PRO A 180 -12.91 14.07 -25.50
N ALA A 181 -13.44 14.21 -26.72
CA ALA A 181 -12.78 14.91 -27.81
C ALA A 181 -12.36 16.34 -27.44
N ARG A 182 -13.19 17.06 -26.66
CA ARG A 182 -12.84 18.40 -26.14
C ARG A 182 -11.60 18.40 -25.24
N ALA A 183 -11.46 17.38 -24.38
CA ALA A 183 -10.38 17.28 -23.41
C ALA A 183 -9.09 16.88 -24.10
N CYS A 184 -9.19 16.04 -25.14
CA CYS A 184 -8.06 15.71 -26.02
C CYS A 184 -7.45 16.97 -26.64
N ILE A 185 -8.29 17.84 -27.24
CA ILE A 185 -7.81 19.11 -27.81
C ILE A 185 -7.23 20.03 -26.74
N SER A 186 -7.88 20.13 -25.58
CA SER A 186 -7.37 20.96 -24.48
C SER A 186 -6.01 20.51 -23.98
N ARG A 187 -5.71 19.20 -24.06
CA ARG A 187 -4.47 18.61 -23.58
C ARG A 187 -3.34 18.68 -24.60
N PHE A 188 -3.62 18.38 -25.87
CA PHE A 188 -2.59 18.23 -26.90
C PHE A 188 -2.47 19.42 -27.86
N GLY A 189 -3.41 20.37 -27.81
CA GLY A 189 -3.49 21.47 -28.77
C GLY A 189 -4.21 21.06 -30.06
N LYS A 190 -4.66 22.05 -30.84
CA LYS A 190 -5.45 21.81 -32.07
C LYS A 190 -4.58 21.35 -33.24
N GLU A 191 -3.31 21.70 -33.21
CA GLU A 191 -2.29 21.47 -34.22
C GLU A 191 -1.73 20.04 -34.19
N ASN A 192 -1.79 19.38 -33.04
CA ASN A 192 -1.22 18.04 -32.87
C ASN A 192 -2.24 16.90 -33.03
N VAL A 193 -3.53 17.20 -33.05
CA VAL A 193 -4.60 16.21 -33.18
C VAL A 193 -5.00 15.98 -34.63
N SER A 194 -5.57 14.80 -34.94
CA SER A 194 -6.03 14.49 -36.31
C SER A 194 -7.23 15.35 -36.72
N GLN A 195 -7.45 15.50 -38.04
CA GLN A 195 -8.63 16.20 -38.57
C GLN A 195 -9.94 15.53 -38.12
N LYS A 196 -9.94 14.21 -37.97
CA LYS A 196 -11.06 13.43 -37.44
C LYS A 196 -11.37 13.83 -36.00
N MET A 197 -10.35 13.95 -35.14
CA MET A 197 -10.52 14.43 -33.76
C MET A 197 -11.00 15.88 -33.71
N LEU A 198 -10.47 16.76 -34.56
CA LEU A 198 -10.91 18.16 -34.66
C LEU A 198 -12.39 18.27 -35.05
N LYS A 199 -12.83 17.47 -36.02
CA LYS A 199 -14.22 17.42 -36.45
C LYS A 199 -15.12 16.90 -35.33
N LYS A 200 -14.76 15.77 -34.71
CA LYS A 200 -15.49 15.22 -33.56
C LYS A 200 -15.61 16.21 -32.41
N ALA A 201 -14.55 16.92 -32.07
CA ALA A 201 -14.61 17.91 -30.99
C ALA A 201 -15.53 19.10 -31.29
N LYS A 202 -15.72 19.45 -32.57
CA LYS A 202 -16.67 20.50 -32.99
C LYS A 202 -18.11 20.00 -33.01
N GLU A 203 -18.36 18.81 -33.53
CA GLU A 203 -19.72 18.26 -33.73
C GLU A 203 -20.25 17.57 -32.47
N SER A 204 -19.40 16.90 -31.71
CA SER A 204 -19.74 16.08 -30.54
C SER A 204 -18.62 16.14 -29.50
N PRO A 205 -18.46 17.27 -28.79
CA PRO A 205 -17.31 17.54 -27.89
C PRO A 205 -17.14 16.54 -26.73
N PHE A 206 -18.23 15.87 -26.35
CA PHE A 206 -18.27 14.91 -25.25
C PHE A 206 -18.13 13.45 -25.72
N GLU A 207 -18.06 13.20 -27.03
CA GLU A 207 -17.80 11.87 -27.55
C GLU A 207 -16.37 11.44 -27.20
N PHE A 208 -16.22 10.17 -26.84
CA PHE A 208 -14.93 9.60 -26.47
C PHE A 208 -14.07 9.32 -27.71
N VAL A 209 -12.78 9.58 -27.56
CA VAL A 209 -11.73 9.23 -28.52
C VAL A 209 -10.70 8.36 -27.82
N THR A 210 -10.26 7.29 -28.48
CA THR A 210 -9.23 6.40 -27.96
C THR A 210 -7.85 7.03 -28.19
N ILE A 211 -7.02 7.02 -27.15
CA ILE A 211 -5.66 7.54 -27.20
C ILE A 211 -4.74 6.52 -26.56
N CYS A 212 -3.55 6.37 -27.14
CA CYS A 212 -2.51 5.52 -26.60
C CYS A 212 -1.42 6.36 -25.94
N HIS A 213 -0.87 5.87 -24.82
CA HIS A 213 0.29 6.44 -24.16
C HIS A 213 1.35 5.35 -23.99
N ALA A 214 2.53 5.54 -24.57
CA ALA A 214 3.67 4.64 -24.40
C ALA A 214 4.72 5.29 -23.50
N THR A 215 5.20 4.54 -22.52
CA THR A 215 6.30 4.93 -21.64
C THR A 215 7.32 3.81 -21.58
N PHE A 216 8.57 4.08 -21.96
CA PHE A 216 9.65 3.09 -22.04
C PHE A 216 11.02 3.79 -22.03
N PHE A 217 12.08 3.05 -21.67
CA PHE A 217 13.45 3.56 -21.72
C PHE A 217 13.93 3.71 -23.17
N ARG A 218 14.67 4.79 -23.46
CA ARG A 218 15.24 5.03 -24.79
C ARG A 218 16.59 4.34 -24.91
N ASP A 219 16.81 3.65 -26.02
CA ASP A 219 18.10 3.00 -26.33
C ASP A 219 19.22 4.03 -26.57
N GLU A 220 18.87 5.18 -27.17
CA GLU A 220 19.79 6.28 -27.45
C GLU A 220 19.19 7.61 -26.97
N TYR A 221 19.92 8.34 -26.12
CA TYR A 221 19.60 9.71 -25.71
C TYR A 221 20.88 10.53 -25.51
N ASP A 222 20.84 11.81 -25.85
CA ASP A 222 22.00 12.70 -25.82
C ASP A 222 22.10 13.40 -24.45
N THR A 223 22.99 12.97 -23.56
CA THR A 223 23.09 13.55 -22.20
C THR A 223 23.36 15.06 -22.17
N THR A 224 23.76 15.66 -23.29
CA THR A 224 24.03 17.11 -23.38
C THR A 224 22.80 17.98 -23.67
N LYS A 225 21.68 17.40 -24.11
CA LYS A 225 20.45 18.16 -24.45
C LYS A 225 19.37 17.95 -23.40
N PHE A 226 18.99 19.05 -22.74
CA PHE A 226 17.95 19.09 -21.68
C PHE A 226 16.50 19.15 -22.19
N ASN A 227 16.27 18.89 -23.48
CA ASN A 227 14.92 18.96 -24.05
C ASN A 227 14.04 17.81 -23.53
N ALA A 228 12.74 18.07 -23.33
CA ALA A 228 11.78 17.05 -22.86
C ALA A 228 11.76 15.79 -23.76
N GLU A 229 12.03 15.97 -25.06
CA GLU A 229 12.13 14.92 -26.06
C GLU A 229 13.44 14.13 -26.01
N ASN A 230 14.31 14.35 -25.02
CA ASN A 230 15.62 13.69 -24.93
C ASN A 230 15.95 13.19 -23.52
N LYS A 231 14.94 13.16 -22.66
CA LYS A 231 15.00 12.50 -21.35
C LYS A 231 15.13 10.97 -21.52
N PRO A 232 15.77 10.27 -20.57
CA PRO A 232 16.08 8.84 -20.70
C PRO A 232 14.84 7.96 -20.90
N ILE A 233 13.69 8.38 -20.38
CA ILE A 233 12.43 7.65 -20.49
C ILE A 233 11.51 8.43 -21.42
N ALA A 234 11.09 7.81 -22.51
CA ALA A 234 10.14 8.39 -23.44
C ALA A 234 8.72 8.37 -22.86
N SER A 235 7.93 9.41 -23.13
CA SER A 235 6.51 9.51 -22.82
C SER A 235 5.79 10.02 -24.05
N ILE A 236 5.12 9.13 -24.78
CA ILE A 236 4.58 9.44 -26.10
C ILE A 236 3.08 9.16 -26.13
N TYR A 237 2.29 10.20 -26.38
CA TYR A 237 0.87 10.10 -26.66
C TYR A 237 0.68 10.02 -28.18
N PHE A 238 -0.05 9.02 -28.64
CA PHE A 238 -0.29 8.78 -30.07
C PHE A 238 -1.70 8.24 -30.33
N ASP A 239 -2.18 8.49 -31.54
CA ASP A 239 -3.40 7.88 -32.08
C ASP A 239 -3.00 6.62 -32.88
N ALA A 240 -3.39 5.43 -32.40
CA ALA A 240 -3.07 4.17 -33.05
C ALA A 240 -3.88 3.91 -34.34
N GLU A 241 -5.06 4.54 -34.51
CA GLU A 241 -5.87 4.40 -35.72
C GLU A 241 -5.30 5.22 -36.87
N GLU A 242 -5.03 6.51 -36.60
CA GLU A 242 -4.52 7.45 -37.61
C GLU A 242 -2.98 7.42 -37.71
N GLN A 243 -2.30 6.74 -36.78
CA GLN A 243 -0.84 6.58 -36.71
C GLN A 243 -0.12 7.94 -36.66
N ILE A 244 -0.56 8.80 -35.74
CA ILE A 244 0.02 10.14 -35.52
C ILE A 244 0.47 10.32 -34.08
N ILE A 245 1.56 11.07 -33.87
CA ILE A 245 1.99 11.49 -32.53
C ILE A 245 1.26 12.77 -32.12
N LEU A 246 0.60 12.71 -30.96
CA LEU A 246 -0.13 13.82 -30.34
C LEU A 246 0.78 14.65 -29.43
N SER A 247 1.67 14.01 -28.69
CA SER A 247 2.65 14.69 -27.84
C SER A 247 3.81 13.75 -27.54
N GLU A 248 5.02 14.30 -27.59
CA GLU A 248 6.23 13.61 -27.14
C GLU A 248 6.86 14.39 -25.98
N SER A 249 7.24 13.66 -24.95
CA SER A 249 7.92 14.16 -23.76
C SER A 249 8.77 13.04 -23.18
N GLY A 250 9.25 13.22 -21.95
CA GLY A 250 9.96 12.19 -21.22
C GLY A 250 10.11 12.48 -19.74
N PHE A 251 10.69 11.52 -19.03
CA PHE A 251 10.90 11.56 -17.58
C PHE A 251 12.36 11.23 -17.24
N ASP A 252 12.83 11.78 -16.13
CA ASP A 252 14.17 11.51 -15.59
C ASP A 252 14.17 10.16 -14.84
N ASP A 253 13.06 9.84 -14.18
CA ASP A 253 12.78 8.60 -13.47
C ASP A 253 11.46 7.96 -13.92
N PHE A 254 11.32 6.64 -13.75
CA PHE A 254 10.19 5.90 -14.32
C PHE A 254 8.86 6.22 -13.61
N PRO A 255 7.81 6.68 -14.32
CA PRO A 255 6.66 7.30 -13.70
C PRO A 255 5.56 6.34 -13.26
N TYR A 256 5.71 5.04 -13.51
CA TYR A 256 4.71 4.02 -13.23
C TYR A 256 5.18 3.06 -12.14
N MET A 257 4.33 2.86 -11.13
CA MET A 257 4.50 1.82 -10.13
C MET A 257 3.58 0.66 -10.49
N CYS A 258 4.16 -0.49 -10.83
CA CYS A 258 3.43 -1.65 -11.32
C CYS A 258 3.63 -2.88 -10.41
N PRO A 259 3.22 -2.82 -9.12
CA PRO A 259 3.42 -3.93 -8.21
C PRO A 259 2.64 -5.17 -8.63
N ARG A 260 3.28 -6.31 -8.43
CA ARG A 260 2.67 -7.63 -8.58
C ARG A 260 2.50 -8.29 -7.22
N PHE A 261 1.40 -8.99 -7.01
CA PHE A 261 1.14 -9.66 -5.72
C PHE A 261 2.02 -10.91 -5.59
N LEU A 262 1.95 -11.80 -6.57
CA LEU A 262 2.87 -12.92 -6.80
C LEU A 262 3.28 -12.93 -8.28
N LYS A 263 4.41 -13.52 -8.62
CA LYS A 263 4.87 -13.65 -10.01
C LYS A 263 5.34 -15.08 -10.26
N SER A 264 4.81 -15.72 -11.29
CA SER A 264 5.34 -16.99 -11.82
C SER A 264 6.66 -16.72 -12.54
N SER A 265 7.66 -17.59 -12.38
CA SER A 265 9.02 -17.35 -12.91
C SER A 265 9.10 -17.18 -14.43
N PHE A 266 8.19 -17.81 -15.17
CA PHE A 266 8.14 -17.77 -16.65
C PHE A 266 7.15 -16.74 -17.21
N GLU A 267 6.33 -16.11 -16.35
CA GLU A 267 5.35 -15.12 -16.78
C GLU A 267 5.98 -13.72 -16.80
N ILE A 268 5.76 -12.99 -17.89
CA ILE A 268 6.32 -11.66 -18.12
C ILE A 268 5.18 -10.63 -18.00
N GLY A 269 5.45 -9.53 -17.31
CA GLY A 269 4.60 -8.35 -17.19
C GLY A 269 3.65 -8.41 -15.99
N TYR A 270 2.92 -9.51 -15.82
CA TYR A 270 1.76 -9.58 -14.91
C TYR A 270 1.96 -10.51 -13.71
N GLY A 271 1.30 -10.15 -12.61
CA GLY A 271 1.25 -10.93 -11.40
C GLY A 271 0.00 -11.79 -11.24
N ARG A 272 0.05 -12.71 -10.28
CA ARG A 272 -1.03 -13.59 -9.83
C ARG A 272 -1.54 -13.12 -8.47
N SER A 273 -2.84 -13.31 -8.22
CA SER A 273 -3.52 -12.79 -7.04
C SER A 273 -4.10 -13.89 -6.15
N VAL A 274 -4.48 -13.55 -4.93
CA VAL A 274 -5.22 -14.44 -4.03
C VAL A 274 -6.63 -14.74 -4.55
N ALA A 275 -7.26 -13.75 -5.20
CA ALA A 275 -8.55 -13.94 -5.84
C ALA A 275 -8.49 -14.95 -7.00
N MET A 276 -7.36 -15.02 -7.73
CA MET A 276 -7.14 -16.05 -8.76
C MET A 276 -7.09 -17.45 -8.17
N VAL A 277 -6.45 -17.62 -7.00
CA VAL A 277 -6.34 -18.92 -6.32
C VAL A 277 -7.71 -19.39 -5.83
N SER A 278 -8.51 -18.48 -5.29
CA SER A 278 -9.83 -18.79 -4.71
C SER A 278 -10.99 -18.76 -5.71
N LEU A 279 -10.76 -18.34 -6.97
CA LEU A 279 -11.81 -18.22 -7.99
C LEU A 279 -12.67 -19.49 -8.17
N PRO A 280 -12.11 -20.72 -8.19
CA PRO A 280 -12.92 -21.93 -8.28
C PRO A 280 -13.90 -22.10 -7.12
N ASP A 281 -13.45 -21.81 -5.89
CA ASP A 281 -14.31 -21.88 -4.70
C ASP A 281 -15.38 -20.80 -4.71
N ILE A 282 -15.07 -19.60 -5.21
CA ILE A 282 -16.02 -18.48 -5.35
C ILE A 282 -17.13 -18.85 -6.34
N GLN A 283 -16.75 -19.40 -7.51
CA GLN A 283 -17.71 -19.85 -8.52
C GLN A 283 -18.58 -21.00 -8.01
N MET A 284 -17.96 -21.96 -7.31
CA MET A 284 -18.66 -23.08 -6.70
C MET A 284 -19.67 -22.60 -5.65
N LEU A 285 -19.26 -21.70 -4.75
CA LEU A 285 -20.15 -21.14 -3.72
C LEU A 285 -21.34 -20.42 -4.36
N SER A 286 -21.11 -19.61 -5.38
CA SER A 286 -22.20 -18.91 -6.09
C SER A 286 -23.21 -19.89 -6.72
N ALA A 287 -22.73 -20.98 -7.34
CA ALA A 287 -23.59 -22.02 -7.92
C ALA A 287 -24.35 -22.83 -6.85
N MET A 288 -23.69 -23.12 -5.72
CA MET A 288 -24.30 -23.79 -4.57
C MET A 288 -25.40 -22.94 -3.97
N SER A 289 -25.14 -21.68 -3.65
CA SER A 289 -26.13 -20.76 -3.09
C SER A 289 -27.34 -20.62 -4.02
N GLN A 290 -27.14 -20.53 -5.34
CA GLN A 290 -28.25 -20.52 -6.30
C GLN A 290 -29.09 -21.81 -6.23
N THR A 291 -28.45 -22.97 -6.09
CA THR A 291 -29.13 -24.28 -6.04
C THR A 291 -29.84 -24.49 -4.71
N THR A 292 -29.21 -24.12 -3.59
CA THR A 292 -29.78 -24.18 -2.25
C THR A 292 -31.01 -23.30 -2.13
N ILE A 293 -30.99 -22.08 -2.70
CA ILE A 293 -32.17 -21.19 -2.72
C ILE A 293 -33.32 -21.86 -3.49
N LYS A 294 -33.05 -22.48 -4.65
CA LYS A 294 -34.07 -23.22 -5.42
C LYS A 294 -34.61 -24.42 -4.64
N ALA A 295 -33.76 -25.15 -3.92
CA ALA A 295 -34.17 -26.28 -3.10
C ALA A 295 -35.03 -25.83 -1.90
N ALA A 296 -34.66 -24.72 -1.25
CA ALA A 296 -35.44 -24.10 -0.19
C ALA A 296 -36.82 -23.64 -0.69
N GLN A 297 -36.89 -23.00 -1.85
CA GLN A 297 -38.16 -22.62 -2.48
C GLN A 297 -39.07 -23.82 -2.72
N LYS A 298 -38.54 -24.93 -3.26
CA LYS A 298 -39.30 -26.17 -3.46
C LYS A 298 -39.67 -26.89 -2.15
N GLN A 299 -38.98 -26.62 -1.04
CA GLN A 299 -39.35 -27.16 0.26
C GLN A 299 -40.47 -26.34 0.91
N VAL A 300 -40.43 -25.01 0.76
CA VAL A 300 -41.44 -24.09 1.31
C VAL A 300 -42.74 -24.15 0.50
N ASP A 301 -42.64 -24.20 -0.83
CA ASP A 301 -43.76 -24.32 -1.76
C ASP A 301 -43.52 -25.50 -2.72
N PRO A 302 -43.78 -26.75 -2.25
CA PRO A 302 -43.54 -27.93 -3.05
C PRO A 302 -44.52 -28.06 -4.22
N PRO A 303 -44.07 -28.54 -5.39
CA PRO A 303 -44.98 -28.92 -6.47
C PRO A 303 -46.02 -29.93 -5.98
N LEU A 304 -47.27 -29.77 -6.38
CA LEU A 304 -48.35 -30.66 -5.99
C LEU A 304 -48.57 -31.75 -7.04
N LEU A 305 -48.76 -32.98 -6.59
CA LEU A 305 -49.25 -34.08 -7.42
C LEU A 305 -50.78 -33.98 -7.49
N VAL A 306 -51.29 -33.79 -8.71
CA VAL A 306 -52.72 -33.65 -9.00
C VAL A 306 -53.16 -34.83 -9.87
N PRO A 307 -54.16 -35.61 -9.44
CA PRO A 307 -54.80 -36.63 -10.28
C PRO A 307 -55.44 -35.99 -11.52
N ASP A 308 -55.32 -36.63 -12.67
CA ASP A 308 -55.81 -36.11 -13.97
C ASP A 308 -57.34 -35.99 -14.04
N ASP A 309 -58.06 -36.75 -13.20
CA ASP A 309 -59.51 -36.84 -13.24
C ASP A 309 -60.15 -36.32 -11.92
N GLY A 310 -61.19 -35.48 -12.05
CA GLY A 310 -62.07 -35.09 -10.92
C GLY A 310 -61.74 -33.81 -10.14
N PHE A 311 -60.73 -33.02 -10.50
CA PHE A 311 -60.43 -31.74 -9.83
C PHE A 311 -60.83 -30.51 -10.67
N MET A 312 -61.60 -29.60 -10.08
CA MET A 312 -61.95 -28.31 -10.70
C MET A 312 -60.76 -27.34 -10.57
N LEU A 313 -60.06 -27.08 -11.68
CA LEU A 313 -59.07 -26.02 -11.78
C LEU A 313 -59.77 -24.64 -11.70
N PRO A 314 -59.19 -23.63 -11.03
CA PRO A 314 -57.86 -23.60 -10.42
C PRO A 314 -57.84 -24.06 -8.95
N ILE A 315 -56.79 -24.82 -8.59
CA ILE A 315 -56.51 -25.22 -7.19
C ILE A 315 -56.03 -24.00 -6.40
N ARG A 316 -56.58 -23.78 -5.20
CA ARG A 316 -56.19 -22.67 -4.32
C ARG A 316 -55.17 -23.15 -3.31
N THR A 317 -53.92 -22.68 -3.43
CA THR A 317 -52.81 -22.94 -2.49
C THR A 317 -52.55 -21.77 -1.53
N VAL A 318 -53.44 -20.78 -1.51
CA VAL A 318 -53.32 -19.61 -0.62
C VAL A 318 -53.50 -20.00 0.85
N PRO A 319 -52.78 -19.36 1.78
CA PRO A 319 -52.99 -19.56 3.22
C PRO A 319 -54.46 -19.34 3.61
N GLY A 320 -55.07 -20.33 4.29
CA GLY A 320 -56.47 -20.26 4.73
C GLY A 320 -57.53 -20.61 3.66
N GLY A 321 -57.13 -21.03 2.45
CA GLY A 321 -58.06 -21.53 1.43
C GLY A 321 -58.69 -22.88 1.81
N LEU A 322 -60.01 -23.02 1.60
CA LEU A 322 -60.71 -24.29 1.78
C LEU A 322 -60.76 -25.08 0.46
N ASN A 323 -60.17 -26.28 0.44
CA ASN A 323 -60.26 -27.23 -0.67
C ASN A 323 -61.13 -28.43 -0.26
N PHE A 324 -62.23 -28.65 -0.96
CA PHE A 324 -63.18 -29.72 -0.65
C PHE A 324 -62.76 -31.02 -1.35
N TYR A 325 -62.75 -32.13 -0.60
CA TYR A 325 -62.51 -33.47 -1.14
C TYR A 325 -63.66 -34.41 -0.80
N ARG A 326 -63.93 -35.41 -1.64
CA ARG A 326 -64.98 -36.41 -1.39
C ARG A 326 -64.46 -37.48 -0.43
N SER A 327 -65.10 -37.62 0.73
CA SER A 327 -64.81 -38.66 1.72
C SER A 327 -64.90 -40.05 1.09
N GLY A 328 -63.86 -40.87 1.28
CA GLY A 328 -63.75 -42.23 0.71
C GLY A 328 -62.88 -42.36 -0.56
N THR A 329 -62.51 -41.24 -1.19
CA THR A 329 -61.61 -41.25 -2.37
C THR A 329 -60.15 -41.36 -1.91
N ARG A 330 -59.37 -42.25 -2.55
CA ARG A 330 -57.92 -42.40 -2.28
C ARG A 330 -57.09 -41.30 -2.92
N ASP A 331 -57.55 -40.76 -4.04
CA ASP A 331 -56.85 -39.73 -4.78
C ASP A 331 -56.93 -38.39 -4.04
N ARG A 332 -55.75 -37.85 -3.70
CA ARG A 332 -55.59 -36.60 -2.94
C ARG A 332 -54.52 -35.75 -3.60
N LEU A 333 -54.67 -34.44 -3.45
CA LEU A 333 -53.60 -33.50 -3.70
C LEU A 333 -52.54 -33.67 -2.61
N GLU A 334 -51.35 -34.11 -3.01
CA GLU A 334 -50.22 -34.27 -2.10
C GLU A 334 -48.98 -33.54 -2.61
N PRO A 335 -48.18 -32.93 -1.73
CA PRO A 335 -46.93 -32.32 -2.12
C PRO A 335 -45.92 -33.39 -2.54
N LEU A 336 -45.21 -33.14 -3.65
CA LEU A 336 -44.10 -33.98 -4.07
C LEU A 336 -42.95 -33.82 -3.07
N ASN A 337 -42.75 -34.83 -2.22
CA ASN A 337 -41.64 -34.84 -1.28
C ASN A 337 -40.34 -35.23 -1.99
N ILE A 338 -39.50 -34.24 -2.29
CA ILE A 338 -38.20 -34.40 -2.96
C ILE A 338 -37.09 -34.94 -2.05
N GLY A 339 -37.31 -35.08 -0.74
CA GLY A 339 -36.28 -35.57 0.20
C GLY A 339 -35.05 -34.67 0.31
N ALA A 340 -35.20 -33.36 0.03
CA ALA A 340 -34.08 -32.42 0.02
C ALA A 340 -33.48 -32.20 1.42
N ASN A 341 -32.15 -32.32 1.53
CA ASN A 341 -31.40 -32.06 2.76
C ASN A 341 -30.73 -30.68 2.70
N ASN A 342 -31.52 -29.63 2.92
CA ASN A 342 -31.05 -28.24 2.92
C ASN A 342 -29.94 -27.96 3.97
N PRO A 343 -29.96 -28.55 5.18
CA PRO A 343 -28.85 -28.43 6.14
C PRO A 343 -27.49 -28.88 5.60
N LEU A 344 -27.43 -29.95 4.79
CA LEU A 344 -26.19 -30.38 4.16
C LEU A 344 -25.66 -29.33 3.17
N GLY A 345 -26.54 -28.72 2.39
CA GLY A 345 -26.19 -27.61 1.48
C GLY A 345 -25.57 -26.43 2.23
N LEU A 346 -26.20 -26.00 3.34
CA LEU A 346 -25.68 -24.91 4.17
C LEU A 346 -24.30 -25.22 4.77
N ASN A 347 -24.08 -26.45 5.23
CA ASN A 347 -22.77 -26.87 5.77
C ASN A 347 -21.67 -26.85 4.70
N MET A 348 -21.98 -27.31 3.49
CA MET A 348 -21.02 -27.28 2.38
C MET A 348 -20.74 -25.82 1.94
N GLU A 349 -21.76 -24.95 1.92
CA GLU A 349 -21.57 -23.53 1.63
C GLU A 349 -20.66 -22.86 2.67
N GLU A 350 -20.89 -23.12 3.96
CA GLU A 350 -20.06 -22.54 5.02
C GLU A 350 -18.62 -23.03 4.96
N GLN A 351 -18.40 -24.30 4.61
CA GLN A 351 -17.05 -24.81 4.34
C GLN A 351 -16.35 -24.02 3.23
N ARG A 352 -17.08 -23.65 2.16
CA ARG A 352 -16.52 -22.84 1.05
C ARG A 352 -16.32 -21.39 1.46
N ARG A 353 -17.22 -20.78 2.23
CA ARG A 353 -17.02 -19.44 2.79
C ARG A 353 -15.75 -19.38 3.64
N ASN A 354 -15.52 -20.39 4.47
CA ASN A 354 -14.30 -20.48 5.28
C ASN A 354 -13.04 -20.67 4.43
N ALA A 355 -13.08 -21.52 3.40
CA ALA A 355 -11.96 -21.66 2.47
C ALA A 355 -11.60 -20.33 1.77
N ILE A 356 -12.60 -19.57 1.34
CA ILE A 356 -12.40 -18.24 0.74
C ILE A 356 -11.80 -17.27 1.77
N ARG A 357 -12.35 -17.20 2.99
CA ARG A 357 -11.83 -16.34 4.07
C ARG A 357 -10.37 -16.66 4.38
N SER A 358 -10.03 -17.93 4.54
CA SER A 358 -8.65 -18.36 4.82
C SER A 358 -7.71 -18.08 3.65
N ALA A 359 -8.16 -18.20 2.40
CA ALA A 359 -7.35 -17.85 1.23
C ALA A 359 -6.97 -16.35 1.25
N PHE A 360 -7.91 -15.46 1.56
CA PHE A 360 -7.68 -14.02 1.73
C PHE A 360 -7.04 -13.62 3.06
N TYR A 361 -6.59 -14.59 3.86
CA TYR A 361 -6.00 -14.39 5.19
C TYR A 361 -6.94 -13.68 6.18
N VAL A 362 -8.26 -13.69 5.96
CA VAL A 362 -9.24 -12.95 6.77
C VAL A 362 -9.17 -13.37 8.23
N ASP A 363 -8.97 -14.66 8.51
CA ASP A 363 -8.89 -15.21 9.87
C ASP A 363 -7.70 -14.61 10.64
N GLN A 364 -6.60 -14.33 9.95
CA GLN A 364 -5.45 -13.67 10.54
C GLN A 364 -5.68 -12.16 10.64
N LEU A 365 -6.42 -11.55 9.72
CA LEU A 365 -6.67 -10.10 9.71
C LEU A 365 -7.64 -9.66 10.81
N ILE A 366 -8.77 -10.36 10.95
CA ILE A 366 -9.78 -10.06 11.97
C ILE A 366 -9.28 -10.58 13.31
N LEU A 367 -9.00 -9.66 14.25
CA LEU A 367 -8.75 -10.04 15.63
C LEU A 367 -10.01 -10.74 16.15
N SER A 368 -9.90 -12.03 16.51
CA SER A 368 -10.96 -12.77 17.17
C SER A 368 -11.46 -11.93 18.36
N GLN A 369 -12.77 -11.71 18.45
CA GLN A 369 -13.41 -10.91 19.49
C GLN A 369 -13.32 -11.58 20.87
N SER A 370 -12.11 -11.72 21.41
CA SER A 370 -11.90 -11.99 22.83
C SER A 370 -11.73 -10.63 23.51
N PRO A 371 -12.69 -10.17 24.35
CA PRO A 371 -12.61 -8.90 25.05
C PRO A 371 -11.42 -8.80 26.02
N ALA A 372 -10.72 -9.90 26.28
CA ALA A 372 -9.58 -10.02 27.18
C ALA A 372 -8.28 -10.41 26.44
N MET A 373 -8.00 -9.79 25.29
CA MET A 373 -6.72 -10.02 24.61
C MET A 373 -5.58 -9.33 25.37
N THR A 374 -4.51 -10.06 25.67
CA THR A 374 -3.32 -9.49 26.33
C THR A 374 -2.43 -8.76 25.31
N ALA A 375 -1.67 -7.76 25.75
CA ALA A 375 -0.78 -6.99 24.87
C ALA A 375 0.23 -7.88 24.12
N THR A 376 0.71 -8.94 24.76
CA THR A 376 1.63 -9.92 24.17
C THR A 376 0.96 -10.78 23.09
N GLU A 377 -0.30 -11.16 23.27
CA GLU A 377 -1.06 -11.89 22.26
C GLU A 377 -1.32 -11.03 21.01
N VAL A 378 -1.63 -9.74 21.18
CA VAL A 378 -1.77 -8.80 20.05
C VAL A 378 -0.45 -8.70 19.26
N MET A 379 0.68 -8.62 19.96
CA MET A 379 2.01 -8.55 19.33
C MET A 379 2.34 -9.83 18.56
N GLN A 380 2.19 -11.00 19.19
CA GLN A 380 2.46 -12.29 18.54
C GLN A 380 1.60 -12.49 17.29
N ARG A 381 0.30 -12.17 17.36
CA ARG A 381 -0.58 -12.26 16.17
C ARG A 381 -0.19 -11.27 15.08
N THR A 382 0.24 -10.06 15.44
CA THR A 382 0.73 -9.09 14.46
C THR A 382 2.00 -9.58 13.78
N GLU A 383 2.89 -10.25 14.53
CA GLU A 383 4.08 -10.90 13.99
C GLU A 383 3.73 -12.06 13.05
N GLU A 384 2.80 -12.93 13.43
CA GLU A 384 2.30 -14.01 12.56
C GLU A 384 1.72 -13.47 11.25
N LYS A 385 0.92 -12.40 11.31
CA LYS A 385 0.39 -11.71 10.11
C LYS A 385 1.53 -11.21 9.20
N MET A 386 2.51 -10.52 9.78
CA MET A 386 3.67 -10.01 9.03
C MET A 386 4.51 -11.14 8.43
N ARG A 387 4.66 -12.26 9.14
CA ARG A 387 5.40 -13.43 8.66
C ARG A 387 4.73 -14.08 7.45
N ILE A 388 3.40 -14.21 7.48
CA ILE A 388 2.63 -14.77 6.36
C ILE A 388 2.70 -13.86 5.14
N LEU A 389 2.58 -12.55 5.34
CA LEU A 389 2.60 -11.56 4.26
C LEU A 389 4.01 -11.18 3.81
N GLY A 390 5.06 -11.59 4.52
CA GLY A 390 6.47 -11.20 4.30
C GLY A 390 6.93 -11.24 2.83
N PRO A 391 6.72 -12.35 2.10
CA PRO A 391 7.10 -12.44 0.67
C PRO A 391 6.40 -11.41 -0.23
N VAL A 392 5.13 -11.10 0.07
CA VAL A 392 4.36 -10.08 -0.66
C VAL A 392 4.84 -8.69 -0.28
N LEU A 393 5.11 -8.44 1.00
CA LEU A 393 5.61 -7.16 1.50
C LEU A 393 6.96 -6.80 0.88
N GLY A 394 7.92 -7.73 0.82
CA GLY A 394 9.22 -7.48 0.20
C GLY A 394 9.12 -7.12 -1.29
N ARG A 395 8.16 -7.73 -2.00
CA ARG A 395 7.86 -7.35 -3.40
C ARG A 395 7.23 -5.97 -3.50
N LEU A 396 6.29 -5.64 -2.62
CA LEU A 396 5.66 -4.31 -2.60
C LEU A 396 6.63 -3.21 -2.23
N GLN A 397 7.59 -3.47 -1.34
CA GLN A 397 8.68 -2.54 -1.06
C GLN A 397 9.49 -2.25 -2.34
N ALA A 398 9.92 -3.30 -3.05
CA ALA A 398 10.75 -3.15 -4.24
C ALA A 398 10.02 -2.63 -5.49
N GLU A 399 8.76 -3.01 -5.72
CA GLU A 399 8.01 -2.68 -6.95
C GLU A 399 7.04 -1.50 -6.79
N LEU A 400 6.74 -1.08 -5.56
CA LEU A 400 5.79 0.01 -5.27
C LEU A 400 6.41 1.07 -4.37
N LEU A 401 6.71 0.77 -3.11
CA LEU A 401 7.00 1.81 -2.12
C LEU A 401 8.32 2.53 -2.39
N GLN A 402 9.39 1.78 -2.70
CA GLN A 402 10.71 2.36 -2.98
C GLN A 402 10.65 3.29 -4.19
N PRO A 403 10.23 2.83 -5.39
CA PRO A 403 10.19 3.70 -6.56
C PRO A 403 9.18 4.84 -6.40
N LEU A 404 8.10 4.66 -5.62
CA LEU A 404 7.14 5.73 -5.33
C LEU A 404 7.74 6.84 -4.45
N ILE A 405 8.44 6.49 -3.38
CA ILE A 405 9.09 7.48 -2.50
C ILE A 405 10.25 8.16 -3.25
N THR A 406 11.10 7.40 -3.96
CA THR A 406 12.19 7.95 -4.76
C THR A 406 11.68 8.94 -5.80
N ARG A 407 10.61 8.60 -6.51
CA ARG A 407 9.98 9.51 -7.47
C ARG A 407 9.40 10.75 -6.82
N ALA A 408 8.68 10.60 -5.72
CA ALA A 408 8.14 11.74 -4.97
C ALA A 408 9.27 12.66 -4.49
N PHE A 409 10.37 12.10 -3.98
CA PHE A 409 11.55 12.84 -3.58
C PHE A 409 12.15 13.60 -4.77
N ASN A 410 12.38 12.95 -5.90
CA ASN A 410 12.97 13.57 -7.09
C ASN A 410 12.11 14.73 -7.64
N ILE A 411 10.78 14.58 -7.65
CA ILE A 411 9.87 15.66 -8.07
C ILE A 411 9.98 16.86 -7.12
N LEU A 412 9.99 16.64 -5.81
CA LEU A 412 10.08 17.72 -4.81
C LEU A 412 11.47 18.37 -4.78
N ALA A 413 12.53 17.60 -5.00
CA ALA A 413 13.91 18.09 -5.10
C ALA A 413 14.08 18.99 -6.33
N LYS A 414 13.55 18.56 -7.47
CA LYS A 414 13.55 19.35 -8.72
C LYS A 414 12.83 20.69 -8.57
N ASN A 415 11.83 20.75 -7.69
CA ASN A 415 11.07 21.98 -7.39
C ASN A 415 11.65 22.79 -6.22
N GLU A 416 12.85 22.45 -5.73
CA GLU A 416 13.56 23.14 -4.65
C GLU A 416 12.71 23.30 -3.37
N LEU A 417 11.86 22.31 -3.08
CA LEU A 417 10.94 22.34 -1.92
C LEU A 417 11.56 21.82 -0.63
N PHE A 418 12.71 21.16 -0.73
CA PHE A 418 13.49 20.75 0.42
C PHE A 418 14.30 21.94 0.97
N PRO A 419 14.57 21.97 2.29
CA PRO A 419 15.55 22.92 2.82
C PRO A 419 16.90 22.72 2.13
N PRO A 420 17.73 23.78 2.00
CA PRO A 420 19.04 23.66 1.41
C PRO A 420 19.86 22.63 2.19
N ALA A 421 20.43 21.66 1.47
CA ALA A 421 21.27 20.64 2.08
C ALA A 421 22.61 21.28 2.52
N PRO A 422 23.10 20.96 3.73
CA PRO A 422 24.47 21.28 4.14
C PRO A 422 25.52 20.85 3.11
N GLU A 423 26.55 21.67 2.88
CA GLU A 423 27.53 21.46 1.79
C GLU A 423 28.22 20.09 1.84
N PHE A 424 28.43 19.54 3.03
CA PHE A 424 29.08 18.24 3.24
C PHE A 424 28.19 17.03 2.89
N LEU A 425 26.89 17.22 2.63
CA LEU A 425 25.93 16.16 2.31
C LEU A 425 25.77 15.90 0.82
N THR A 426 26.33 16.76 -0.03
CA THR A 426 26.11 16.76 -1.49
C THR A 426 26.57 15.47 -2.19
N GLU A 427 27.46 14.69 -1.57
CA GLU A 427 28.00 13.43 -2.12
C GLU A 427 27.46 12.16 -1.45
N ASN A 428 26.49 12.27 -0.52
CA ASN A 428 26.00 11.11 0.24
C ASN A 428 24.66 10.59 -0.28
N ASP A 429 24.58 9.27 -0.46
CA ASP A 429 23.34 8.59 -0.85
C ASP A 429 22.36 8.44 0.32
N ILE A 430 21.08 8.61 0.02
CA ILE A 430 19.96 8.45 0.95
C ILE A 430 19.24 7.14 0.63
N GLU A 431 19.08 6.31 1.65
CA GLU A 431 18.29 5.09 1.63
C GLU A 431 16.92 5.28 2.32
N ILE A 432 15.93 4.52 1.89
CA ILE A 432 14.59 4.50 2.46
C ILE A 432 14.48 3.29 3.41
N GLU A 433 14.29 3.56 4.70
CA GLU A 433 13.99 2.53 5.70
C GLU A 433 12.47 2.43 5.91
N TYR A 434 11.92 1.22 5.80
CA TYR A 434 10.50 0.99 6.05
C TYR A 434 10.21 0.80 7.53
N VAL A 435 9.35 1.63 8.07
CA VAL A 435 9.00 1.58 9.49
C VAL A 435 7.75 0.74 9.67
N SER A 436 7.93 -0.55 9.97
CA SER A 436 6.79 -1.42 10.25
C SER A 436 6.14 -1.08 11.60
N PRO A 437 4.80 -1.20 11.74
CA PRO A 437 4.12 -1.06 13.03
C PRO A 437 4.66 -2.01 14.10
N LEU A 438 5.08 -3.22 13.70
CA LEU A 438 5.73 -4.17 14.59
C LEU A 438 7.10 -3.67 15.05
N ALA A 439 7.92 -3.11 14.15
CA ALA A 439 9.21 -2.52 14.53
C ALA A 439 9.01 -1.40 15.55
N LYS A 440 7.96 -0.57 15.42
CA LYS A 440 7.62 0.45 16.45
C LYS A 440 7.18 -0.17 17.77
N ALA A 441 6.36 -1.22 17.74
CA ALA A 441 5.93 -1.91 18.95
C ALA A 441 7.11 -2.62 19.66
N GLN A 442 8.00 -3.26 18.88
CA GLN A 442 9.21 -3.91 19.37
C GLN A 442 10.15 -2.88 19.99
N ARG A 443 10.36 -1.73 19.34
CA ARG A 443 11.10 -0.59 19.90
C ARG A 443 10.56 -0.21 21.29
N SER A 444 9.25 -0.18 21.50
CA SER A 444 8.67 0.08 22.83
C SER A 444 8.97 -1.03 23.85
N THR A 445 9.00 -2.30 23.44
CA THR A 445 9.38 -3.42 24.30
C THR A 445 10.87 -3.38 24.66
N ASP A 446 11.71 -2.99 23.70
CA ASP A 446 13.14 -2.83 23.90
C ASP A 446 13.41 -1.72 24.94
N VAL A 447 12.71 -0.58 24.85
CA VAL A 447 12.76 0.49 25.87
C VAL A 447 12.34 -0.03 27.25
N GLN A 448 11.22 -0.77 27.34
CA GLN A 448 10.77 -1.33 28.61
C GLN A 448 11.77 -2.33 29.20
N SER A 449 12.43 -3.12 28.35
CA SER A 449 13.45 -4.09 28.77
C SER A 449 14.70 -3.39 29.29
N LEU A 450 15.11 -2.29 28.64
CA LEU A 450 16.22 -1.45 29.09
C LEU A 450 15.91 -0.75 30.42
N LEU A 451 14.71 -0.17 30.57
CA LEU A 451 14.29 0.43 31.83
C LEU A 451 14.28 -0.60 32.97
N ARG A 452 13.78 -1.81 32.71
CA ARG A 452 13.80 -2.91 33.69
C ARG A 452 15.22 -3.35 34.03
N LEU A 453 16.15 -3.37 33.08
CA LEU A 453 17.55 -3.64 33.34
C LEU A 453 18.12 -2.59 34.31
N VAL A 454 17.90 -1.29 34.05
CA VAL A 454 18.37 -0.21 34.93
C VAL A 454 17.76 -0.33 36.34
N GLU A 455 16.46 -0.59 36.44
CA GLU A 455 15.76 -0.79 37.72
C GLU A 455 16.30 -1.99 38.52
N LEU A 456 16.62 -3.11 37.85
CA LEU A 456 17.17 -4.31 38.49
C LEU A 456 18.64 -4.15 38.89
N THR A 457 19.39 -3.31 38.17
CA THR A 457 20.82 -3.10 38.41
C THR A 457 21.08 -2.12 39.55
N GLN A 458 20.18 -1.15 39.78
CA GLN A 458 20.33 -0.15 40.85
C GLN A 458 20.55 -0.74 42.26
N PRO A 459 19.79 -1.75 42.72
CA PRO A 459 20.04 -2.39 44.02
C PRO A 459 21.35 -3.19 44.06
N LEU A 460 21.76 -3.78 42.94
CA LEU A 460 23.01 -4.55 42.84
C LEU A 460 24.23 -3.63 42.94
N ALA A 461 24.14 -2.42 42.38
CA ALA A 461 25.16 -1.39 42.50
C ALA A 461 25.39 -0.91 43.95
N GLN A 462 24.41 -1.08 44.85
CA GLN A 462 24.58 -0.80 46.29
C GLN A 462 25.39 -1.90 47.00
N ILE A 463 25.43 -3.12 46.45
CA ILE A 463 26.17 -4.25 46.99
C ILE A 463 27.59 -4.27 46.42
N ASP A 464 27.72 -4.11 45.10
CA ASP A 464 29.00 -4.04 44.41
C ASP A 464 28.94 -2.94 43.32
N PRO A 465 29.69 -1.83 43.52
CA PRO A 465 29.73 -0.73 42.56
C PRO A 465 30.25 -1.12 41.16
N THR A 466 31.05 -2.20 41.05
CA THR A 466 31.63 -2.65 39.76
C THR A 466 30.59 -3.23 38.80
N VAL A 467 29.38 -3.56 39.29
CA VAL A 467 28.26 -4.01 38.46
C VAL A 467 27.84 -2.95 37.44
N MET A 468 28.05 -1.67 37.76
CA MET A 468 27.75 -0.56 36.83
C MET A 468 28.76 -0.46 35.68
N ASP A 469 29.95 -1.05 35.79
CA ASP A 469 30.96 -1.02 34.72
C ASP A 469 30.54 -1.86 33.49
N TYR A 470 29.56 -2.75 33.65
CA TYR A 470 28.95 -3.49 32.55
C TYR A 470 27.93 -2.68 31.75
N LEU A 471 27.54 -1.48 32.22
CA LEU A 471 26.55 -0.62 31.58
C LEU A 471 27.21 0.64 31.00
N ASP A 472 27.32 0.72 29.68
CA ASP A 472 27.62 1.97 28.99
C ASP A 472 26.36 2.86 28.96
N MET A 473 26.30 3.82 29.88
CA MET A 473 25.16 4.75 30.01
C MET A 473 25.04 5.70 28.80
N ASP A 474 26.14 5.97 28.10
CA ASP A 474 26.13 6.82 26.90
C ASP A 474 25.58 6.06 25.70
N GLY A 475 26.08 4.84 25.49
CA GLY A 475 25.52 3.92 24.50
C GLY A 475 24.02 3.65 24.74
N LEU A 476 23.61 3.49 26.00
CA LEU A 476 22.21 3.28 26.37
C LEU A 476 21.34 4.52 26.10
N ALA A 477 21.83 5.71 26.42
CA ALA A 477 21.13 6.97 26.10
C ALA A 477 20.97 7.16 24.58
N LYS A 478 22.04 6.95 23.81
CA LYS A 478 22.01 7.01 22.33
C LYS A 478 21.05 5.99 21.73
N HIS A 479 21.05 4.77 22.27
CA HIS A 479 20.13 3.73 21.83
C HIS A 479 18.67 4.09 22.14
N LEU A 480 18.37 4.59 23.35
CA LEU A 480 17.02 5.05 23.70
C LEU A 480 16.56 6.21 22.80
N ILE A 481 17.43 7.16 22.51
CA ILE A 481 17.17 8.26 21.58
C ILE A 481 16.75 7.73 20.20
N LYS A 482 17.52 6.78 19.65
CA LYS A 482 17.24 6.15 18.34
C LYS A 482 15.92 5.37 18.36
N VAL A 483 15.68 4.59 19.42
CA VAL A 483 14.50 3.71 19.55
C VAL A 483 13.22 4.51 19.77
N LEU A 484 13.27 5.58 20.58
CA LEU A 484 12.15 6.48 20.83
C LEU A 484 11.89 7.46 19.69
N ALA A 485 12.75 7.49 18.67
CA ALA A 485 12.67 8.41 17.53
C ALA A 485 12.54 9.87 17.97
N ILE A 486 13.35 10.27 18.96
CA ILE A 486 13.36 11.65 19.46
C ILE A 486 13.92 12.56 18.36
N PRO A 487 13.28 13.71 18.05
CA PRO A 487 13.77 14.65 17.04
C PRO A 487 15.21 15.09 17.34
N ALA A 488 16.04 15.22 16.29
CA ALA A 488 17.45 15.62 16.43
C ALA A 488 17.58 16.99 17.13
N VAL A 489 16.66 17.90 16.82
CA VAL A 489 16.54 19.24 17.45
C VAL A 489 16.39 19.21 18.98
N ALA A 490 15.90 18.10 19.55
CA ALA A 490 15.73 17.95 20.99
C ALA A 490 16.95 17.27 21.69
N ILE A 491 17.96 16.90 20.91
CA ILE A 491 19.17 16.19 21.36
C ILE A 491 20.36 17.14 21.21
N LYS A 492 21.37 16.94 22.06
CA LYS A 492 22.62 17.69 21.98
C LYS A 492 23.68 16.82 21.32
N SER A 493 24.56 17.43 20.53
CA SER A 493 25.64 16.73 19.86
C SER A 493 26.61 16.09 20.83
N ASP A 494 27.32 15.06 20.37
CA ASP A 494 28.39 14.43 21.14
C ASP A 494 29.45 15.46 21.59
N GLU A 495 29.76 16.41 20.71
CA GLU A 495 30.70 17.50 20.99
C GLU A 495 30.19 18.44 22.08
N GLU A 496 28.91 18.86 22.01
CA GLU A 496 28.29 19.71 23.03
C GLU A 496 28.23 19.01 24.39
N VAL A 497 27.91 17.71 24.40
CA VAL A 497 27.87 16.90 25.62
C VAL A 497 29.28 16.74 26.21
N MET A 498 30.31 16.54 25.36
CA MET A 498 31.70 16.50 25.81
C MET A 498 32.15 17.83 26.42
N VAL A 499 31.87 18.96 25.78
CA VAL A 499 32.20 20.30 26.30
C VAL A 499 31.50 20.53 27.64
N LEU A 500 30.21 20.20 27.75
CA LEU A 500 29.47 20.34 29.01
C LEU A 500 30.04 19.44 30.13
N ARG A 501 30.56 18.26 29.80
CA ARG A 501 31.20 17.36 30.77
C ARG A 501 32.55 17.89 31.23
N GLN A 502 33.37 18.39 30.31
CA GLN A 502 34.64 19.05 30.66
C GLN A 502 34.39 20.24 31.58
N GLN A 503 33.43 21.10 31.26
CA GLN A 503 33.04 22.23 32.11
C GLN A 503 32.55 21.78 33.50
N ARG A 504 31.79 20.68 33.58
CA ARG A 504 31.37 20.12 34.88
C ARG A 504 32.54 19.54 35.67
N GLN A 505 33.47 18.84 35.02
CA GLN A 505 34.65 18.28 35.68
C GLN A 505 35.56 19.39 36.21
N GLU A 506 35.81 20.44 35.42
CA GLU A 506 36.58 21.61 35.83
C GLU A 506 35.89 22.35 37.00
N ALA A 507 34.56 22.54 36.94
CA ALA A 507 33.80 23.13 38.04
C ALA A 507 33.84 22.27 39.30
N GLN A 508 33.84 20.95 39.17
CA GLN A 508 33.90 20.02 40.30
C GLN A 508 35.30 19.96 40.90
N GLN A 509 36.36 20.07 40.09
CA GLN A 509 37.75 20.21 40.55
C GLN A 509 37.95 21.55 41.27
N GLN A 510 37.47 22.66 40.72
CA GLN A 510 37.51 23.97 41.40
C GLN A 510 36.72 23.98 42.70
N ALA A 511 35.56 23.32 42.75
CA ALA A 511 34.79 23.17 43.99
C ALA A 511 35.52 22.29 45.02
N MET A 512 36.24 21.25 44.59
CA MET A 512 37.06 20.42 45.47
C MET A 512 38.30 21.16 45.98
N GLU A 513 38.96 21.95 45.14
CA GLU A 513 40.10 22.80 45.54
C GLU A 513 39.65 23.89 46.52
N GLN A 514 38.51 24.54 46.28
CA GLN A 514 37.94 25.51 47.22
C GLN A 514 37.49 24.87 48.53
N ALA A 515 36.95 23.65 48.49
CA ALA A 515 36.60 22.90 49.70
C ALA A 515 37.85 22.46 50.48
N GLN A 516 38.94 22.09 49.80
CA GLN A 516 40.23 21.79 50.41
C GLN A 516 40.92 23.03 50.97
N GLU A 517 40.85 24.19 50.29
CA GLU A 517 41.34 25.46 50.82
C GLU A 517 40.53 25.92 52.05
N GLN A 518 39.20 25.75 52.04
CA GLN A 518 38.36 26.06 53.20
C GLN A 518 38.62 25.12 54.39
N GLN A 519 38.80 23.81 54.16
CA GLN A 519 39.19 22.87 55.21
C GLN A 519 40.63 23.11 55.72
N GLY A 520 41.55 23.52 54.85
CA GLY A 520 42.91 23.93 55.22
C GLY A 520 42.94 25.21 56.07
N LEU A 521 42.10 26.20 55.73
CA LEU A 521 41.93 27.43 56.49
C LEU A 521 41.20 27.20 57.83
N GLU A 522 40.23 26.30 57.90
CA GLU A 522 39.60 25.90 59.18
C GLU A 522 40.54 25.10 60.10
N ALA A 523 41.42 24.26 59.53
CA ALA A 523 42.44 23.54 60.32
C ALA A 523 43.50 24.50 60.89
N LEU A 524 43.92 25.52 60.12
CA LEU A 524 44.80 26.59 60.61
C LEU A 524 44.10 27.50 61.64
N GLY A 525 42.83 27.86 61.41
CA GLY A 525 42.02 28.67 62.33
C GLY A 525 41.73 28.01 63.69
N LYS A 526 41.62 26.68 63.74
CA LYS A 526 41.47 25.91 65.00
C LYS A 526 42.79 25.66 65.75
N SER A 527 43.94 25.84 65.11
CA SER A 527 45.26 25.70 65.75
C SER A 527 45.80 27.01 66.37
N ALA A 528 45.33 28.17 65.88
CA ALA A 528 45.73 29.49 66.39
C ALA A 528 45.38 29.74 67.88
N PRO A 529 44.21 29.36 68.42
CA PRO A 529 43.92 29.58 69.85
C PRO A 529 44.56 28.54 70.79
N VAL A 530 45.17 27.46 70.30
CA VAL A 530 45.86 26.45 71.14
C VAL A 530 47.31 26.87 71.41
N LEU A 531 47.97 27.56 70.48
CA LEU A 531 49.33 28.10 70.69
C LEU A 531 49.35 29.34 71.59
N GLN A 532 48.26 30.13 71.65
CA GLN A 532 48.12 31.24 72.60
C GLN A 532 47.83 30.79 74.04
N ALA A 533 47.36 29.56 74.26
CA ALA A 533 47.10 28.99 75.57
C ALA A 533 48.31 28.24 76.19
N MET A 534 49.39 28.05 75.44
CA MET A 534 50.63 27.37 75.91
C MET A 534 51.83 28.33 76.06
N GLY A 535 51.61 29.64 75.95
CA GLY A 535 52.66 30.68 76.01
C GLY A 535 52.65 31.57 77.24
N THR A 536 51.89 31.22 78.28
CA THR A 536 51.89 31.91 79.58
C THR A 536 51.87 30.90 80.73
N GLU A 537 53.06 30.37 81.04
CA GLU A 537 53.47 30.03 82.42
C GLU A 537 54.79 30.75 82.71
#